data_AF-A0A2N7BMN5-F1
#
_entry.id   AF-A0A2N7BMN5-F1
#
_cell.length_a   1.000
_cell.length_b   1.000
_cell.length_c   1.000
_cell.angle_alpha   90.00
_cell.angle_beta   90.00
_cell.angle_gamma   90.00
#
_symmetry.space_group_name_H-M   'P 1'
#
loop_
_entity.id
_entity.type
_entity.pdbx_description
1 polymer ?
#
loop_
_entity_poly.entity_id
_entity_poly.type
_entity_poly.pdbx_seq_one_letter_code
_entity_poly.pdbx_strand_id
1 'polypeptide(L)'
;MKTIVTLLSAILPYAAVASDSQVTEFMEAFHESPQTVMDAIPEKTGQVIFSKNSEYMSRHRNLMRDTIMRRGEANSEISEFLLSPIRQNDNPARLVDAGNGLIRNLNQLAQVTPNQTRLDVQPWSDTYWPLYSGALAWRYADKELRANNWNAYFDFSNTQKPLAFYQGQDRDDLSPAEKYDLLVGDGDFTLTQRSWDSGKRYYESRGHVERWMGLCHGWAPAAYMLPRPKQSLIVPDANGELLTFYPSDIKALGTLLWSEAPFNSRFIGGRCNIKDPMRDENGRVIDPNCADTNPASWHLSIVNQLGISKRSLIMDATYDYQVWNQPVVGYKVTYFNPETNQTASQPSAVTIDLQDYRKDRFSNYRSSNAQSVVGVQMVVSYVVETSPTHRDSDSPRFDGITNVTYYYDLELDQNGNAIGGEWYQNRHPDFLWTPTPKAVAKSYYDGQGQWDITQPVPQSWQDNARRASRSTQPLTSVVNALFEASSGIQSDDEWRGIVTDSEDGLKCLDAEVAGSNSGLLIYGWSCHDGDNQKWKMNVDGKLINKAAPDICLDQNGIDISLEECRNHETQQWRWDNGQLKNGLANSLKWNDRTWLVGADIKGSQWRWK
;
A
#
# COMPACT_ATOMS: atom_id res chain seq x y z
N MET A 1 65.08 5.67 -9.07
CA MET A 1 64.08 6.32 -8.19
C MET A 1 63.11 7.08 -9.07
N LYS A 2 61.88 6.58 -9.24
CA LYS A 2 60.78 7.29 -9.92
C LYS A 2 59.66 7.43 -8.89
N THR A 3 59.41 8.65 -8.47
CA THR A 3 58.39 9.02 -7.49
C THR A 3 57.02 8.93 -8.18
N ILE A 4 56.18 7.98 -7.75
CA ILE A 4 54.78 7.89 -8.16
C ILE A 4 54.00 8.82 -7.24
N VAL A 5 53.47 9.90 -7.80
CA VAL A 5 52.51 10.79 -7.14
C VAL A 5 51.13 10.15 -7.33
N THR A 6 50.56 9.60 -6.26
CA THR A 6 49.20 9.09 -6.24
C THR A 6 48.24 10.28 -6.08
N LEU A 7 47.61 10.72 -7.18
CA LEU A 7 46.46 11.62 -7.10
C LEU A 7 45.28 10.85 -6.50
N LEU A 8 44.88 11.23 -5.28
CA LEU A 8 43.56 10.89 -4.74
C LEU A 8 42.51 11.72 -5.51
N SER A 9 41.87 11.12 -6.51
CA SER A 9 40.62 11.62 -7.04
C SER A 9 39.51 11.34 -6.02
N ALA A 10 39.14 12.36 -5.25
CA ALA A 10 37.89 12.35 -4.49
C ALA A 10 36.74 12.31 -5.49
N ILE A 11 36.23 11.12 -5.77
CA ILE A 11 34.97 10.95 -6.49
C ILE A 11 33.88 11.33 -5.49
N LEU A 12 33.50 12.62 -5.48
CA LEU A 12 32.24 13.03 -4.88
C LEU A 12 31.13 12.25 -5.61
N PRO A 13 30.23 11.56 -4.90
CA PRO A 13 29.15 10.85 -5.55
C PRO A 13 28.28 11.87 -6.29
N TYR A 14 28.22 11.76 -7.62
CA TYR A 14 27.43 12.60 -8.53
C TYR A 14 25.98 12.86 -8.05
N ALA A 15 25.42 11.94 -7.27
CA ALA A 15 24.08 12.05 -6.71
C ALA A 15 23.93 13.13 -5.61
N ALA A 16 24.98 13.39 -4.81
CA ALA A 16 24.95 14.44 -3.78
C ALA A 16 25.05 15.85 -4.41
N VAL A 17 25.89 15.98 -5.44
CA VAL A 17 26.06 17.24 -6.19
C VAL A 17 24.78 17.61 -6.95
N ALA A 18 24.03 16.62 -7.46
CA ALA A 18 22.76 16.86 -8.13
C ALA A 18 21.63 17.29 -7.17
N SER A 19 21.57 16.73 -5.94
CA SER A 19 20.60 17.17 -4.94
C SER A 19 20.91 18.56 -4.38
N ASP A 20 22.19 18.89 -4.18
CA ASP A 20 22.63 20.23 -3.78
C ASP A 20 22.14 21.29 -4.78
N SER A 21 22.26 21.01 -6.09
CA SER A 21 21.79 21.93 -7.13
C SER A 21 20.28 22.14 -7.12
N GLN A 22 19.48 21.07 -6.96
CA GLN A 22 18.01 21.17 -6.97
C GLN A 22 17.47 21.90 -5.74
N VAL A 23 18.00 21.61 -4.55
CA VAL A 23 17.60 22.30 -3.32
C VAL A 23 17.97 23.77 -3.40
N THR A 24 19.18 24.08 -3.87
CA THR A 24 19.64 25.47 -4.01
C THR A 24 18.75 26.26 -4.95
N GLU A 25 18.46 25.73 -6.15
CA GLU A 25 17.58 26.38 -7.14
C GLU A 25 16.17 26.60 -6.58
N PHE A 26 15.58 25.59 -5.92
CA PHE A 26 14.26 25.70 -5.32
C PHE A 26 14.20 26.76 -4.21
N MET A 27 15.17 26.76 -3.30
CA MET A 27 15.19 27.67 -2.15
C MET A 27 15.52 29.11 -2.56
N GLU A 28 16.39 29.32 -3.55
CA GLU A 28 16.64 30.64 -4.13
C GLU A 28 15.36 31.20 -4.76
N ALA A 29 14.64 30.39 -5.55
CA ALA A 29 13.35 30.79 -6.12
C ALA A 29 12.30 31.11 -5.03
N PHE A 30 12.24 30.32 -3.95
CA PHE A 30 11.32 30.56 -2.84
C PHE A 30 11.63 31.88 -2.13
N HIS A 31 12.90 32.18 -1.87
CA HIS A 31 13.27 33.42 -1.21
C HIS A 31 13.10 34.66 -2.09
N GLU A 32 13.28 34.53 -3.41
CA GLU A 32 13.06 35.60 -4.39
C GLU A 32 11.57 35.87 -4.63
N SER A 33 10.75 34.82 -4.77
CA SER A 33 9.33 34.90 -5.13
C SER A 33 8.50 33.85 -4.40
N PRO A 34 8.27 34.00 -3.08
CA PRO A 34 7.65 32.96 -2.25
C PRO A 34 6.23 32.62 -2.72
N GLN A 35 5.42 33.62 -3.12
CA GLN A 35 4.07 33.37 -3.63
C GLN A 35 4.06 32.45 -4.86
N THR A 36 4.98 32.67 -5.79
CA THR A 36 5.11 31.86 -7.02
C THR A 36 5.43 30.41 -6.69
N VAL A 37 6.35 30.18 -5.76
CA VAL A 37 6.73 28.82 -5.34
C VAL A 37 5.62 28.16 -4.52
N MET A 38 4.98 28.91 -3.62
CA MET A 38 3.83 28.43 -2.83
C MET A 38 2.66 28.00 -3.72
N ASP A 39 2.48 28.62 -4.89
CA ASP A 39 1.45 28.25 -5.87
C ASP A 39 1.84 27.14 -6.85
N ALA A 40 3.12 26.83 -6.95
CA ALA A 40 3.61 25.83 -7.87
C ALA A 40 3.09 24.43 -7.51
N ILE A 41 2.84 23.63 -8.54
CA ILE A 41 2.49 22.20 -8.38
C ILE A 41 3.79 21.42 -8.14
N PRO A 42 3.84 20.52 -7.15
CA PRO A 42 4.96 19.60 -6.95
C PRO A 42 5.37 18.88 -8.24
N GLU A 43 6.68 18.81 -8.48
CA GLU A 43 7.23 18.13 -9.66
C GLU A 43 6.85 16.64 -9.64
N LYS A 44 6.33 16.13 -10.75
CA LYS A 44 6.02 14.71 -10.94
C LYS A 44 6.85 14.12 -12.08
N THR A 45 7.51 13.00 -11.83
CA THR A 45 8.28 12.24 -12.82
C THR A 45 7.84 10.77 -12.85
N GLY A 46 8.16 10.04 -13.92
CA GLY A 46 7.70 8.67 -14.13
C GLY A 46 6.44 8.60 -14.99
N GLN A 47 5.54 7.64 -14.71
CA GLN A 47 4.25 7.60 -15.42
C GLN A 47 3.36 8.72 -14.88
N VAL A 48 2.96 9.66 -15.73
CA VAL A 48 2.08 10.77 -15.35
C VAL A 48 0.74 10.56 -16.03
N ILE A 49 -0.28 10.20 -15.24
CA ILE A 49 -1.66 10.13 -15.72
C ILE A 49 -2.22 11.55 -15.66
N PHE A 50 -2.44 12.15 -16.84
CA PHE A 50 -2.95 13.51 -16.94
C PHE A 50 -4.40 13.59 -16.47
N SER A 51 -4.63 14.37 -15.41
CA SER A 51 -5.87 15.13 -15.23
C SER A 51 -5.64 16.54 -15.78
N LYS A 52 -5.81 16.73 -17.09
CA LYS A 52 -6.08 18.08 -17.63
C LYS A 52 -7.58 18.23 -17.72
N ASN A 53 -8.07 19.30 -17.08
CA ASN A 53 -9.46 19.74 -16.93
C ASN A 53 -10.18 19.15 -15.71
N SER A 54 -10.27 20.01 -14.71
CA SER A 54 -11.13 19.81 -13.57
C SER A 54 -11.79 21.18 -13.29
N GLU A 55 -13.03 21.35 -13.75
CA GLU A 55 -13.87 22.51 -13.38
C GLU A 55 -15.13 22.00 -12.64
N TYR A 56 -15.24 22.41 -11.38
CA TYR A 56 -16.42 22.48 -10.52
C TYR A 56 -17.08 21.17 -10.03
N MET A 57 -17.05 20.94 -8.69
CA MET A 57 -18.18 20.54 -7.80
C MET A 57 -17.68 20.02 -6.42
N SER A 58 -17.57 20.90 -5.43
CA SER A 58 -17.03 20.64 -4.07
C SER A 58 -17.71 19.53 -3.24
N ARG A 59 -19.00 19.22 -3.49
CA ARG A 59 -19.77 18.26 -2.65
C ARG A 59 -19.31 16.79 -2.76
N HIS A 60 -18.66 16.38 -3.84
CA HIS A 60 -18.30 14.97 -4.10
C HIS A 60 -16.97 14.56 -3.49
N ARG A 61 -16.00 15.48 -3.47
CA ARG A 61 -14.81 15.38 -2.63
C ARG A 61 -15.21 15.05 -1.20
N ASN A 62 -16.19 15.79 -0.67
CA ASN A 62 -16.68 15.58 0.69
C ASN A 62 -17.33 14.21 0.86
N LEU A 63 -18.11 13.71 -0.11
CA LEU A 63 -18.69 12.36 -0.01
C LEU A 63 -17.64 11.24 -0.04
N MET A 64 -16.65 11.31 -0.94
CA MET A 64 -15.59 10.29 -1.01
C MET A 64 -14.68 10.33 0.22
N ARG A 65 -14.30 11.52 0.66
CA ARG A 65 -13.53 11.70 1.90
C ARG A 65 -14.35 11.35 3.13
N ASP A 66 -15.66 11.62 3.16
CA ASP A 66 -16.57 11.15 4.21
C ASP A 66 -16.57 9.63 4.27
N THR A 67 -16.63 8.92 3.14
CA THR A 67 -16.60 7.45 3.12
C THR A 67 -15.30 6.92 3.72
N ILE A 68 -14.15 7.54 3.41
CA ILE A 68 -12.85 7.15 3.96
C ILE A 68 -12.75 7.51 5.45
N MET A 69 -13.15 8.74 5.84
CA MET A 69 -13.09 9.22 7.22
C MET A 69 -14.07 8.49 8.14
N ARG A 70 -15.32 8.24 7.72
CA ARG A 70 -16.30 7.45 8.49
C ARG A 70 -15.82 6.02 8.78
N ARG A 71 -14.94 5.48 7.94
CA ARG A 71 -14.29 4.18 8.19
C ARG A 71 -13.13 4.25 9.18
N GLY A 72 -12.46 5.41 9.29
CA GLY A 72 -11.34 5.65 10.22
C GLY A 72 -11.73 6.28 11.57
N GLU A 73 -12.91 6.90 11.69
CA GLU A 73 -13.36 7.60 12.89
C GLU A 73 -14.21 6.70 13.81
N ALA A 74 -13.54 5.98 14.69
CA ALA A 74 -14.16 5.47 15.92
C ALA A 74 -13.92 6.38 17.14
N ASN A 75 -13.08 7.43 17.07
CA ASN A 75 -12.83 8.36 18.18
C ASN A 75 -12.08 9.63 17.73
N SER A 76 -12.73 10.79 17.71
CA SER A 76 -12.10 12.07 18.15
C SER A 76 -13.11 13.22 18.16
N GLU A 77 -13.51 13.65 19.35
CA GLU A 77 -14.07 14.98 19.60
C GLU A 77 -12.95 16.04 19.49
N ILE A 78 -13.31 17.22 18.99
CA ILE A 78 -12.41 18.32 18.61
C ILE A 78 -12.22 19.25 19.81
N SER A 79 -10.97 19.62 20.12
CA SER A 79 -10.64 20.79 20.95
C SER A 79 -9.90 21.83 20.12
N GLU A 80 -10.22 23.08 20.40
CA GLU A 80 -10.01 24.28 19.59
C GLU A 80 -8.72 25.04 19.97
N PHE A 81 -8.17 25.78 19.00
CA PHE A 81 -7.08 26.78 19.06
C PHE A 81 -5.64 26.29 19.35
N LEU A 82 -4.79 26.29 18.32
CA LEU A 82 -3.36 26.71 18.25
C LEU A 82 -2.78 26.36 16.84
N LEU A 83 -1.93 27.22 16.27
CA LEU A 83 -1.34 27.09 14.92
C LEU A 83 0.10 26.53 14.97
N SER A 84 0.38 25.59 14.05
CA SER A 84 1.62 24.80 13.79
C SER A 84 2.01 23.57 14.64
N PRO A 85 1.41 23.22 15.80
CA PRO A 85 1.61 21.89 16.37
C PRO A 85 0.77 20.84 15.64
N ILE A 86 1.27 19.61 15.61
CA ILE A 86 0.51 18.44 15.14
C ILE A 86 -0.83 18.37 15.89
N ARG A 87 -1.93 18.41 15.15
CA ARG A 87 -3.29 18.31 15.71
C ARG A 87 -3.64 16.89 16.10
N GLN A 88 -4.67 16.73 16.94
CA GLN A 88 -5.13 15.40 17.35
C GLN A 88 -5.65 14.56 16.17
N ASN A 89 -6.30 15.16 15.18
CA ASN A 89 -6.73 14.50 13.93
C ASN A 89 -5.57 14.27 12.95
N ASP A 90 -4.42 14.90 13.18
CA ASP A 90 -3.23 14.80 12.33
C ASP A 90 -2.08 14.04 13.01
N ASN A 91 -2.31 13.45 14.19
CA ASN A 91 -1.26 12.78 14.95
C ASN A 91 -0.77 11.50 14.24
N PRO A 92 0.50 11.41 13.80
CA PRO A 92 1.03 10.25 13.07
C PRO A 92 0.91 8.94 13.85
N ALA A 93 0.87 8.99 15.20
CA ALA A 93 0.65 7.81 16.05
C ALA A 93 -0.69 7.11 15.81
N ARG A 94 -1.68 7.83 15.27
CA ARG A 94 -2.99 7.27 14.93
C ARG A 94 -2.98 6.55 13.58
N LEU A 95 -1.97 6.79 12.75
CA LEU A 95 -1.82 6.19 11.43
C LEU A 95 -0.88 4.99 11.46
N VAL A 96 0.37 5.21 11.90
CA VAL A 96 1.47 4.26 11.69
C VAL A 96 1.32 3.01 12.56
N ASP A 97 1.90 1.90 12.11
CA ASP A 97 1.78 0.61 12.80
C ASP A 97 2.37 0.60 14.21
N ALA A 98 3.47 1.34 14.40
CA ALA A 98 4.10 1.52 15.70
C ALA A 98 3.19 2.23 16.74
N GLY A 99 2.10 2.88 16.31
CA GLY A 99 1.21 3.61 17.20
C GLY A 99 1.96 4.69 17.97
N ASN A 100 1.74 4.76 19.29
CA ASN A 100 2.50 5.66 20.18
C ASN A 100 3.99 5.33 20.29
N GLY A 101 4.43 4.16 19.82
CA GLY A 101 5.84 3.76 19.76
C GLY A 101 6.58 4.33 18.54
N LEU A 102 5.96 5.20 17.73
CA LEU A 102 6.64 5.83 16.60
C LEU A 102 7.86 6.64 17.05
N ILE A 103 8.91 6.66 16.24
CA ILE A 103 10.11 7.44 16.52
C ILE A 103 9.88 8.86 16.01
N ARG A 104 9.89 9.82 16.96
CA ARG A 104 9.70 11.26 16.69
C ARG A 104 11.01 12.04 16.62
N ASN A 105 12.05 11.58 17.32
CA ASN A 105 13.37 12.19 17.26
C ASN A 105 13.96 11.98 15.87
N LEU A 106 14.25 13.08 15.18
CA LEU A 106 14.61 13.02 13.77
C LEU A 106 15.98 12.36 13.53
N ASN A 107 16.94 12.61 14.42
CA ASN A 107 18.27 11.98 14.35
C ASN A 107 18.19 10.48 14.63
N GLN A 108 17.40 10.05 15.61
CA GLN A 108 17.15 8.64 15.87
C GLN A 108 16.45 7.96 14.68
N LEU A 109 15.45 8.62 14.09
CA LEU A 109 14.73 8.10 12.93
C LEU A 109 15.67 7.91 11.73
N ALA A 110 16.55 8.89 11.46
CA ALA A 110 17.55 8.84 10.38
C ALA A 110 18.69 7.82 10.63
N GLN A 111 18.87 7.35 11.88
CA GLN A 111 19.82 6.29 12.20
C GLN A 111 19.26 4.89 11.96
N VAL A 112 17.98 4.68 12.25
CA VAL A 112 17.34 3.35 12.18
C VAL A 112 16.60 3.09 10.87
N THR A 113 16.41 4.12 10.05
CA THR A 113 15.81 3.99 8.71
C THR A 113 16.80 4.46 7.65
N PRO A 114 16.83 3.82 6.47
CA PRO A 114 17.61 4.33 5.36
C PRO A 114 16.94 5.59 4.79
N ASN A 115 17.75 6.52 4.31
CA ASN A 115 17.27 7.73 3.63
C ASN A 115 16.51 7.43 2.33
N GLN A 116 16.62 6.22 1.80
CA GLN A 116 15.83 5.76 0.68
C GLN A 116 15.30 4.37 0.99
N THR A 117 13.99 4.20 0.85
CA THR A 117 13.30 2.91 1.00
C THR A 117 12.42 2.66 -0.22
N ARG A 118 12.36 1.39 -0.64
CA ARG A 118 11.29 0.85 -1.46
C ARG A 118 10.78 -0.42 -0.79
N LEU A 119 9.48 -0.65 -0.81
CA LEU A 119 8.89 -1.86 -0.26
C LEU A 119 9.27 -3.08 -1.11
N ASP A 120 9.57 -4.20 -0.45
CA ASP A 120 9.90 -5.47 -1.11
C ASP A 120 8.69 -6.01 -1.89
N VAL A 121 7.50 -5.87 -1.33
CA VAL A 121 6.23 -6.18 -1.98
C VAL A 121 5.67 -4.90 -2.58
N GLN A 122 5.72 -4.80 -3.91
CA GLN A 122 5.16 -3.68 -4.64
C GLN A 122 3.63 -3.80 -4.72
N PRO A 123 2.87 -2.78 -4.24
CA PRO A 123 1.44 -2.73 -4.48
C PRO A 123 1.15 -2.81 -5.98
N TRP A 124 0.13 -3.58 -6.38
CA TRP A 124 -0.18 -3.75 -7.80
C TRP A 124 -0.98 -2.58 -8.38
N SER A 125 -0.66 -2.19 -9.62
CA SER A 125 -1.51 -1.26 -10.38
C SER A 125 -2.77 -1.96 -10.86
N ASP A 126 -3.83 -1.17 -10.94
CA ASP A 126 -5.10 -1.49 -11.59
C ASP A 126 -5.72 -0.20 -12.11
N THR A 127 -6.86 -0.29 -12.78
CA THR A 127 -7.68 0.89 -13.03
C THR A 127 -8.49 1.24 -11.78
N TYR A 128 -8.93 2.50 -11.68
CA TYR A 128 -9.84 2.95 -10.64
C TYR A 128 -11.31 2.54 -10.89
N TRP A 129 -11.58 1.63 -11.84
CA TRP A 129 -12.92 1.15 -12.22
C TRP A 129 -13.96 2.27 -12.32
N PRO A 130 -13.88 3.09 -13.39
CA PRO A 130 -14.63 4.33 -13.48
C PRO A 130 -16.15 4.11 -13.43
N LEU A 131 -16.85 4.91 -12.63
CA LEU A 131 -18.30 4.80 -12.52
C LEU A 131 -19.00 5.12 -13.85
N TYR A 132 -18.42 6.01 -14.67
CA TYR A 132 -18.96 6.34 -16.00
C TYR A 132 -18.85 5.18 -17.00
N SER A 133 -18.08 4.13 -16.70
CA SER A 133 -17.99 2.92 -17.53
C SER A 133 -18.84 1.76 -17.00
N GLY A 134 -19.54 1.96 -15.88
CA GLY A 134 -20.30 0.90 -15.19
C GLY A 134 -19.54 0.21 -14.07
N ALA A 135 -18.45 0.79 -13.56
CA ALA A 135 -17.57 0.17 -12.56
C ALA A 135 -17.14 -1.25 -13.01
N LEU A 136 -17.45 -2.29 -12.23
CA LEU A 136 -17.11 -3.68 -12.58
C LEU A 136 -18.00 -4.29 -13.67
N ALA A 137 -19.07 -3.62 -14.11
CA ALA A 137 -19.85 -4.03 -15.28
C ALA A 137 -19.22 -3.56 -16.62
N TRP A 138 -18.05 -2.94 -16.55
CA TRP A 138 -17.30 -2.51 -17.72
C TRP A 138 -16.68 -3.71 -18.45
N ARG A 139 -17.15 -4.00 -19.67
CA ARG A 139 -16.55 -4.98 -20.59
C ARG A 139 -15.30 -4.44 -21.25
N TYR A 140 -14.26 -4.20 -20.44
CA TYR A 140 -13.04 -3.50 -20.85
C TYR A 140 -12.28 -4.16 -22.00
N ALA A 141 -12.49 -5.47 -22.22
CA ALA A 141 -11.79 -6.23 -23.23
C ALA A 141 -12.56 -6.39 -24.55
N ASP A 142 -13.87 -6.11 -24.58
CA ASP A 142 -14.64 -6.23 -25.82
C ASP A 142 -14.13 -5.20 -26.84
N LYS A 143 -13.54 -5.70 -27.93
CA LYS A 143 -12.86 -4.89 -28.94
C LYS A 143 -13.82 -4.03 -29.76
N GLU A 144 -15.12 -4.29 -29.72
CA GLU A 144 -16.16 -3.51 -30.38
C GLU A 144 -16.67 -2.35 -29.52
N LEU A 145 -16.38 -2.35 -28.22
CA LEU A 145 -16.81 -1.30 -27.31
C LEU A 145 -16.21 0.06 -27.70
N ARG A 146 -17.08 1.00 -28.08
CA ARG A 146 -16.74 2.40 -28.37
C ARG A 146 -17.71 3.30 -27.61
N ALA A 147 -17.33 3.65 -26.38
CA ALA A 147 -18.13 4.51 -25.50
C ALA A 147 -17.24 5.52 -24.78
N ASN A 148 -17.82 6.65 -24.37
CA ASN A 148 -17.11 7.73 -23.68
C ASN A 148 -17.91 8.36 -22.52
N ASN A 149 -19.09 7.83 -22.22
CA ASN A 149 -20.00 8.29 -21.18
C ASN A 149 -20.89 7.14 -20.70
N TRP A 150 -21.48 7.29 -19.52
CA TRP A 150 -22.27 6.24 -18.85
C TRP A 150 -23.36 5.62 -19.72
N ASN A 151 -24.17 6.44 -20.41
CA ASN A 151 -25.26 5.91 -21.23
C ASN A 151 -24.75 5.09 -22.41
N ALA A 152 -23.67 5.53 -23.08
CA ALA A 152 -23.10 4.77 -24.20
C ALA A 152 -22.51 3.41 -23.75
N TYR A 153 -21.87 3.37 -22.58
CA TYR A 153 -21.39 2.11 -21.99
C TYR A 153 -22.57 1.20 -21.60
N PHE A 154 -23.59 1.77 -20.97
CA PHE A 154 -24.80 1.03 -20.58
C PHE A 154 -25.55 0.47 -21.79
N ASP A 155 -25.77 1.29 -22.83
CA ASP A 155 -26.44 0.89 -24.07
C ASP A 155 -25.67 -0.21 -24.81
N PHE A 156 -24.33 -0.15 -24.80
CA PHE A 156 -23.52 -1.22 -25.38
C PHE A 156 -23.80 -2.56 -24.67
N SER A 157 -23.71 -2.58 -23.34
CA SER A 157 -23.84 -3.82 -22.57
C SER A 157 -25.27 -4.37 -22.48
N ASN A 158 -26.29 -3.50 -22.53
CA ASN A 158 -27.69 -3.89 -22.31
C ASN A 158 -28.52 -3.96 -23.60
N THR A 159 -28.19 -3.16 -24.61
CA THR A 159 -29.00 -3.03 -25.83
C THR A 159 -28.29 -3.57 -27.06
N GLN A 160 -27.02 -3.20 -27.27
CA GLN A 160 -26.30 -3.55 -28.50
C GLN A 160 -25.75 -4.98 -28.47
N LYS A 161 -25.10 -5.35 -27.35
CA LYS A 161 -24.55 -6.69 -27.12
C LYS A 161 -25.02 -7.18 -25.75
N PRO A 162 -26.29 -7.61 -25.60
CA PRO A 162 -26.75 -8.19 -24.34
C PRO A 162 -25.98 -9.48 -24.01
N LEU A 163 -26.06 -9.92 -22.75
CA LEU A 163 -25.36 -11.11 -22.23
C LEU A 163 -25.47 -12.34 -23.14
N ALA A 164 -26.64 -12.59 -23.74
CA ALA A 164 -26.88 -13.72 -24.63
C ALA A 164 -25.98 -13.78 -25.89
N PHE A 165 -25.32 -12.66 -26.23
CA PHE A 165 -24.36 -12.57 -27.33
C PHE A 165 -23.03 -13.27 -27.00
N TYR A 166 -22.67 -13.41 -25.73
CA TYR A 166 -21.39 -13.96 -25.29
C TYR A 166 -21.58 -15.45 -24.96
N GLN A 167 -21.18 -16.32 -25.88
CA GLN A 167 -21.26 -17.77 -25.73
C GLN A 167 -19.89 -18.41 -25.99
N GLY A 168 -19.64 -19.58 -25.40
CA GLY A 168 -18.35 -20.26 -25.56
C GLY A 168 -17.18 -19.35 -25.18
N GLN A 169 -16.21 -19.19 -26.08
CA GLN A 169 -15.01 -18.38 -25.83
C GLN A 169 -15.29 -16.87 -25.74
N ASP A 170 -16.38 -16.39 -26.34
CA ASP A 170 -16.73 -14.96 -26.25
C ASP A 170 -17.03 -14.54 -24.79
N ARG A 171 -17.37 -15.50 -23.92
CA ARG A 171 -17.56 -15.27 -22.48
C ARG A 171 -16.33 -14.67 -21.79
N ASP A 172 -15.15 -14.80 -22.38
CA ASP A 172 -13.92 -14.16 -21.88
C ASP A 172 -14.01 -12.63 -21.92
N ASP A 173 -14.81 -12.05 -22.82
CA ASP A 173 -15.02 -10.59 -22.97
C ASP A 173 -16.11 -10.03 -22.04
N LEU A 174 -16.76 -10.87 -21.23
CA LEU A 174 -17.67 -10.42 -20.18
C LEU A 174 -16.95 -9.56 -19.14
N SER A 175 -17.70 -8.67 -18.50
CA SER A 175 -17.15 -7.82 -17.45
C SER A 175 -16.84 -8.62 -16.17
N PRO A 176 -15.95 -8.13 -15.28
CA PRO A 176 -15.67 -8.80 -14.01
C PRO A 176 -16.92 -9.10 -13.17
N ALA A 177 -17.91 -8.20 -13.15
CA ALA A 177 -19.17 -8.43 -12.43
C ALA A 177 -20.02 -9.53 -13.07
N GLU A 178 -20.11 -9.58 -14.40
CA GLU A 178 -20.87 -10.61 -15.11
C GLU A 178 -20.24 -11.98 -14.95
N LYS A 179 -18.90 -12.06 -15.03
CA LYS A 179 -18.15 -13.29 -14.75
C LYS A 179 -18.39 -13.76 -13.32
N TYR A 180 -18.40 -12.84 -12.34
CA TYR A 180 -18.69 -13.17 -10.96
C TYR A 180 -20.12 -13.69 -10.76
N ASP A 181 -21.12 -13.02 -11.33
CA ASP A 181 -22.53 -13.43 -11.22
C ASP A 181 -22.73 -14.84 -11.80
N LEU A 182 -22.09 -15.17 -12.93
CA LEU A 182 -22.07 -16.52 -13.49
C LEU A 182 -21.36 -17.52 -12.57
N LEU A 183 -20.19 -17.16 -12.04
CA LEU A 183 -19.40 -17.99 -11.13
C LEU A 183 -20.21 -18.43 -9.89
N VAL A 184 -20.98 -17.51 -9.32
CA VAL A 184 -21.79 -17.76 -8.11
C VAL A 184 -23.23 -18.17 -8.41
N GLY A 185 -23.59 -18.39 -9.67
CA GLY A 185 -24.94 -18.84 -10.06
C GLY A 185 -26.04 -17.80 -9.81
N ASP A 186 -25.68 -16.52 -9.81
CA ASP A 186 -26.66 -15.44 -9.71
C ASP A 186 -27.29 -15.13 -11.07
N GLY A 187 -28.36 -15.85 -11.40
CA GLY A 187 -29.12 -15.65 -12.63
C GLY A 187 -29.80 -14.27 -12.75
N ASP A 188 -29.91 -13.51 -11.66
CA ASP A 188 -30.42 -12.13 -11.69
C ASP A 188 -29.30 -11.12 -12.03
N PHE A 189 -28.03 -11.54 -12.09
CA PHE A 189 -26.88 -10.67 -12.32
C PHE A 189 -26.84 -9.48 -11.34
N THR A 190 -27.07 -9.74 -10.06
CA THR A 190 -27.29 -8.70 -9.05
C THR A 190 -26.05 -7.81 -8.91
N LEU A 191 -24.83 -8.37 -8.92
CA LEU A 191 -23.61 -7.57 -8.78
C LEU A 191 -23.38 -6.68 -10.01
N THR A 192 -23.67 -7.20 -11.20
CA THR A 192 -23.63 -6.43 -12.46
C THR A 192 -24.62 -5.27 -12.42
N GLN A 193 -25.86 -5.51 -12.01
CA GLN A 193 -26.87 -4.44 -11.87
C GLN A 193 -26.42 -3.38 -10.86
N ARG A 194 -25.92 -3.79 -9.69
CA ARG A 194 -25.38 -2.84 -8.69
C ARG A 194 -24.19 -2.04 -9.20
N SER A 195 -23.34 -2.64 -10.01
CA SER A 195 -22.20 -1.96 -10.62
C SER A 195 -22.67 -0.85 -11.57
N TRP A 196 -23.72 -1.07 -12.38
CA TRP A 196 -24.34 -0.01 -13.17
C TRP A 196 -25.00 1.08 -12.31
N ASP A 197 -25.72 0.68 -11.25
CA ASP A 197 -26.41 1.60 -10.35
C ASP A 197 -25.47 2.63 -9.70
N SER A 198 -24.20 2.26 -9.49
CA SER A 198 -23.17 3.14 -8.92
C SER A 198 -22.97 4.44 -9.72
N GLY A 199 -23.02 4.36 -11.05
CA GLY A 199 -22.95 5.51 -11.96
C GLY A 199 -24.33 6.09 -12.31
N LYS A 200 -25.36 5.24 -12.34
CA LYS A 200 -26.72 5.58 -12.79
C LYS A 200 -27.29 6.79 -12.08
N ARG A 201 -27.21 6.83 -10.74
CA ARG A 201 -27.76 7.94 -9.94
C ARG A 201 -27.15 9.30 -10.33
N TYR A 202 -25.85 9.32 -10.64
CA TYR A 202 -25.18 10.55 -11.08
C TYR A 202 -25.65 10.96 -12.47
N TYR A 203 -25.73 9.99 -13.39
CA TYR A 203 -26.23 10.21 -14.74
C TYR A 203 -27.69 10.72 -14.75
N GLU A 204 -28.59 10.06 -14.03
CA GLU A 204 -30.02 10.45 -13.97
C GLU A 204 -30.22 11.84 -13.33
N SER A 205 -29.38 12.21 -12.36
CA SER A 205 -29.49 13.51 -11.69
C SER A 205 -28.81 14.66 -12.43
N ARG A 206 -27.85 14.41 -13.33
CA ARG A 206 -27.01 15.46 -13.95
C ARG A 206 -26.79 15.35 -15.45
N GLY A 207 -27.26 14.28 -16.08
CA GLY A 207 -26.98 13.94 -17.48
C GLY A 207 -25.55 13.45 -17.75
N HIS A 208 -24.69 13.33 -16.74
CA HIS A 208 -23.33 12.82 -16.87
C HIS A 208 -22.79 12.23 -15.55
N VAL A 209 -21.74 11.42 -15.67
CA VAL A 209 -20.95 10.91 -14.55
C VAL A 209 -19.54 11.48 -14.69
N GLU A 210 -19.00 12.04 -13.61
CA GLU A 210 -17.69 12.67 -13.61
C GLU A 210 -16.58 11.66 -13.92
N ARG A 211 -15.60 12.06 -14.72
CA ARG A 211 -14.56 11.13 -15.20
C ARG A 211 -13.64 10.62 -14.11
N TRP A 212 -13.43 11.37 -13.04
CA TRP A 212 -12.55 10.94 -11.93
C TRP A 212 -13.26 10.01 -10.93
N MET A 213 -14.59 9.87 -11.01
CA MET A 213 -15.32 9.02 -10.07
C MET A 213 -15.07 7.54 -10.35
N GLY A 214 -14.65 6.82 -9.32
CA GLY A 214 -14.50 5.37 -9.33
C GLY A 214 -14.10 4.81 -7.97
N LEU A 215 -13.53 3.62 -8.01
CA LEU A 215 -13.19 2.77 -6.88
C LEU A 215 -11.71 2.87 -6.47
N CYS A 216 -11.04 4.00 -6.70
CA CYS A 216 -9.63 4.19 -6.30
C CYS A 216 -9.41 3.94 -4.79
N HIS A 217 -10.40 4.29 -3.96
CA HIS A 217 -10.41 4.04 -2.52
C HIS A 217 -10.52 2.55 -2.13
N GLY A 218 -10.99 1.69 -3.03
CA GLY A 218 -10.98 0.24 -2.88
C GLY A 218 -9.73 -0.41 -3.48
N TRP A 219 -9.28 0.09 -4.65
CA TRP A 219 -8.04 -0.38 -5.28
C TRP A 219 -6.83 -0.12 -4.41
N ALA A 220 -6.66 1.10 -3.90
CA ALA A 220 -5.47 1.50 -3.15
C ALA A 220 -5.16 0.57 -1.95
N PRO A 221 -6.10 0.19 -1.07
CA PRO A 221 -5.83 -0.79 -0.03
C PRO A 221 -5.72 -2.23 -0.57
N ALA A 222 -6.55 -2.63 -1.53
CA ALA A 222 -6.47 -3.98 -2.12
C ALA A 222 -5.08 -4.26 -2.70
N ALA A 223 -4.45 -3.23 -3.29
CA ALA A 223 -3.15 -3.28 -3.96
C ALA A 223 -2.02 -3.89 -3.11
N TYR A 224 -2.09 -3.76 -1.78
CA TYR A 224 -1.09 -4.30 -0.86
C TYR A 224 -1.65 -5.17 0.26
N MET A 225 -2.98 -5.23 0.41
CA MET A 225 -3.62 -6.13 1.37
C MET A 225 -4.06 -7.46 0.76
N LEU A 226 -4.16 -7.55 -0.57
CA LEU A 226 -4.36 -8.80 -1.30
C LEU A 226 -3.09 -9.16 -2.06
N PRO A 227 -2.77 -10.46 -2.20
CA PRO A 227 -1.60 -10.88 -2.96
C PRO A 227 -1.74 -10.46 -4.43
N ARG A 228 -0.63 -10.35 -5.16
CA ARG A 228 -0.71 -10.06 -6.59
C ARG A 228 -1.27 -11.28 -7.34
N PRO A 229 -2.36 -11.15 -8.11
CA PRO A 229 -2.82 -12.23 -9.00
C PRO A 229 -1.85 -12.32 -10.18
N LYS A 230 -1.05 -13.40 -10.24
CA LYS A 230 0.08 -13.53 -11.19
C LYS A 230 -0.29 -14.22 -12.49
N GLN A 231 -1.40 -14.96 -12.52
CA GLN A 231 -1.81 -15.75 -13.68
C GLN A 231 -3.33 -15.75 -13.89
N SER A 232 -3.78 -15.92 -15.12
CA SER A 232 -5.20 -16.19 -15.40
C SER A 232 -5.65 -17.49 -14.73
N LEU A 233 -6.93 -17.54 -14.35
CA LEU A 233 -7.59 -18.73 -13.84
C LEU A 233 -8.69 -19.17 -14.81
N ILE A 234 -8.82 -20.47 -15.01
CA ILE A 234 -9.95 -21.08 -15.71
C ILE A 234 -10.76 -21.82 -14.66
N VAL A 235 -11.97 -21.35 -14.38
CA VAL A 235 -12.84 -21.89 -13.33
C VAL A 235 -14.22 -22.22 -13.91
N PRO A 236 -14.87 -23.31 -13.47
CA PRO A 236 -16.25 -23.58 -13.87
C PRO A 236 -17.20 -22.60 -13.19
N ASP A 237 -18.18 -22.12 -13.94
CA ASP A 237 -19.33 -21.42 -13.39
C ASP A 237 -20.29 -22.36 -12.64
N ALA A 238 -21.40 -21.83 -12.11
CA ALA A 238 -22.36 -22.63 -11.36
C ALA A 238 -23.01 -23.77 -12.17
N ASN A 239 -23.00 -23.71 -13.50
CA ASN A 239 -23.50 -24.74 -14.40
C ASN A 239 -22.40 -25.68 -14.94
N GLY A 240 -21.14 -25.44 -14.57
CA GLY A 240 -19.98 -26.22 -15.01
C GLY A 240 -19.35 -25.75 -16.32
N GLU A 241 -19.81 -24.63 -16.90
CA GLU A 241 -19.18 -24.06 -18.09
C GLU A 241 -17.96 -23.21 -17.69
N LEU A 242 -16.88 -23.28 -18.46
CA LEU A 242 -15.62 -22.65 -18.08
C LEU A 242 -15.62 -21.14 -18.31
N LEU A 243 -15.07 -20.40 -17.34
CA LEU A 243 -14.83 -18.97 -17.37
C LEU A 243 -13.34 -18.68 -17.17
N THR A 244 -12.79 -17.80 -18.01
CA THR A 244 -11.44 -17.25 -17.80
C THR A 244 -11.51 -15.98 -16.98
N PHE A 245 -10.89 -15.98 -15.80
CA PHE A 245 -10.61 -14.78 -15.01
C PHE A 245 -9.17 -14.36 -15.24
N TYR A 246 -8.99 -13.23 -15.91
CA TYR A 246 -7.67 -12.61 -16.07
C TYR A 246 -7.24 -11.94 -14.76
N PRO A 247 -5.93 -11.68 -14.54
CA PRO A 247 -5.45 -10.88 -13.41
C PRO A 247 -6.22 -9.56 -13.22
N SER A 248 -6.63 -8.89 -14.31
CA SER A 248 -7.43 -7.66 -14.23
C SER A 248 -8.84 -7.91 -13.67
N ASP A 249 -9.48 -9.04 -14.00
CA ASP A 249 -10.80 -9.40 -13.46
C ASP A 249 -10.71 -9.68 -11.95
N ILE A 250 -9.66 -10.39 -11.53
CA ILE A 250 -9.41 -10.72 -10.13
C ILE A 250 -9.11 -9.45 -9.33
N LYS A 251 -8.23 -8.57 -9.84
CA LYS A 251 -7.97 -7.23 -9.26
C LYS A 251 -9.26 -6.41 -9.13
N ALA A 252 -10.15 -6.45 -10.13
CA ALA A 252 -11.44 -5.79 -10.09
C ALA A 252 -12.29 -6.23 -8.89
N LEU A 253 -12.44 -7.55 -8.70
CA LEU A 253 -13.22 -8.11 -7.60
C LEU A 253 -12.62 -7.76 -6.23
N GLY A 254 -11.29 -7.79 -6.12
CA GLY A 254 -10.57 -7.31 -4.92
C GLY A 254 -10.84 -5.82 -4.66
N THR A 255 -10.73 -4.99 -5.69
CA THR A 255 -11.02 -3.56 -5.63
C THR A 255 -12.46 -3.30 -5.16
N LEU A 256 -13.45 -4.02 -5.70
CA LEU A 256 -14.84 -3.86 -5.27
C LEU A 256 -15.05 -4.32 -3.83
N LEU A 257 -14.48 -5.47 -3.44
CA LEU A 257 -14.56 -5.96 -2.07
C LEU A 257 -14.03 -4.94 -1.07
N TRP A 258 -12.82 -4.41 -1.31
CA TRP A 258 -12.21 -3.40 -0.45
C TRP A 258 -12.84 -2.01 -0.60
N SER A 259 -13.63 -1.77 -1.64
CA SER A 259 -14.45 -0.58 -1.78
C SER A 259 -15.72 -0.66 -0.94
N GLU A 260 -16.40 -1.80 -0.89
CA GLU A 260 -17.78 -1.90 -0.39
C GLU A 260 -17.91 -2.66 0.95
N ALA A 261 -16.98 -3.55 1.29
CA ALA A 261 -17.01 -4.29 2.54
C ALA A 261 -16.38 -3.52 3.71
N PRO A 262 -16.89 -3.67 4.94
CA PRO A 262 -16.27 -3.10 6.13
C PRO A 262 -14.89 -3.72 6.42
N PHE A 263 -13.95 -2.87 6.86
CA PHE A 263 -12.65 -3.25 7.41
C PHE A 263 -12.13 -2.15 8.34
N ASN A 264 -11.19 -2.50 9.22
CA ASN A 264 -10.57 -1.54 10.13
C ASN A 264 -9.49 -0.72 9.42
N SER A 265 -9.62 0.60 9.44
CA SER A 265 -8.62 1.54 8.92
C SER A 265 -8.20 2.58 9.95
N ARG A 266 -7.10 3.26 9.66
CA ARG A 266 -6.53 4.37 10.40
C ARG A 266 -6.40 5.55 9.46
N PHE A 267 -6.68 6.75 9.96
CA PHE A 267 -6.75 7.97 9.17
C PHE A 267 -6.16 9.14 9.94
N ILE A 268 -5.42 9.99 9.24
CA ILE A 268 -4.98 11.30 9.72
C ILE A 268 -5.14 12.36 8.62
N GLY A 269 -5.24 13.61 9.04
CA GLY A 269 -5.50 14.76 8.17
C GLY A 269 -6.92 15.30 8.39
N GLY A 270 -7.17 16.49 7.87
CA GLY A 270 -8.41 17.22 8.12
C GLY A 270 -9.12 17.67 6.85
N ARG A 271 -10.00 18.66 7.04
CA ARG A 271 -10.88 19.17 5.99
C ARG A 271 -10.65 20.66 5.78
N CYS A 272 -9.94 21.00 4.70
CA CYS A 272 -10.04 22.33 4.12
C CYS A 272 -11.31 22.43 3.29
N ASN A 273 -12.38 23.02 3.84
CA ASN A 273 -13.65 23.24 3.12
C ASN A 273 -13.71 24.61 2.42
N ILE A 274 -12.61 25.36 2.46
CA ILE A 274 -12.53 26.70 1.90
C ILE A 274 -11.92 26.60 0.50
N LYS A 275 -12.65 27.10 -0.49
CA LYS A 275 -12.25 27.03 -1.90
C LYS A 275 -11.01 27.88 -2.18
N ASP A 276 -11.07 29.13 -1.74
CA ASP A 276 -10.04 30.15 -1.97
C ASP A 276 -9.61 30.69 -0.60
N PRO A 277 -8.86 29.91 0.19
CA PRO A 277 -8.49 30.31 1.53
C PRO A 277 -7.57 31.53 1.49
N MET A 278 -7.69 32.41 2.49
CA MET A 278 -6.86 33.60 2.56
C MET A 278 -5.38 33.23 2.66
N ARG A 279 -4.53 34.11 2.15
CA ARG A 279 -3.09 33.92 2.09
C ARG A 279 -2.36 35.14 2.61
N ASP A 280 -1.17 34.92 3.15
CA ASP A 280 -0.28 36.00 3.57
C ASP A 280 0.57 36.55 2.42
N GLU A 281 1.49 37.45 2.75
CA GLU A 281 2.43 38.06 1.80
C GLU A 281 3.40 37.06 1.14
N ASN A 282 3.64 35.89 1.76
CA ASN A 282 4.45 34.82 1.20
C ASN A 282 3.62 33.86 0.33
N GLY A 283 2.29 34.02 0.31
CA GLY A 283 1.37 33.13 -0.41
C GLY A 283 0.98 31.89 0.39
N ARG A 284 1.36 31.82 1.67
CA ARG A 284 0.99 30.73 2.58
C ARG A 284 -0.48 30.84 2.93
N VAL A 285 -1.21 29.72 2.83
CA VAL A 285 -2.58 29.63 3.33
C VAL A 285 -2.58 29.85 4.86
N ILE A 286 -3.39 30.80 5.34
CA ILE A 286 -3.42 31.16 6.76
C ILE A 286 -4.55 30.45 7.54
N ASP A 287 -5.51 29.86 6.84
CA ASP A 287 -6.62 29.19 7.52
C ASP A 287 -6.12 27.91 8.21
N PRO A 288 -6.29 27.81 9.54
CA PRO A 288 -5.86 26.63 10.28
C PRO A 288 -6.44 25.33 9.71
N ASN A 289 -7.66 25.29 9.22
CA ASN A 289 -8.30 24.06 8.71
C ASN A 289 -7.74 23.61 7.35
N CYS A 290 -6.91 24.44 6.73
CA CYS A 290 -6.26 24.19 5.46
C CYS A 290 -4.74 23.98 5.59
N ALA A 291 -4.24 23.83 6.82
CA ALA A 291 -2.84 23.53 7.11
C ALA A 291 -2.55 22.02 7.27
N ASP A 292 -3.59 21.18 7.24
CA ASP A 292 -3.45 19.72 7.24
C ASP A 292 -3.10 19.24 5.81
N THR A 293 -2.19 18.29 5.60
CA THR A 293 -1.40 17.53 6.58
C THR A 293 -0.20 18.34 7.09
N ASN A 294 0.09 18.37 8.39
CA ASN A 294 1.30 19.04 8.93
C ASN A 294 2.58 18.34 8.43
N PRO A 295 3.67 19.06 8.09
CA PRO A 295 4.90 18.45 7.58
C PRO A 295 5.56 17.43 8.52
N ALA A 296 5.52 17.63 9.84
CA ALA A 296 6.02 16.63 10.78
C ALA A 296 5.13 15.38 10.78
N SER A 297 3.81 15.53 10.74
CA SER A 297 2.87 14.40 10.62
C SER A 297 3.13 13.60 9.34
N TRP A 298 3.31 14.29 8.21
CA TRP A 298 3.66 13.70 6.93
C TRP A 298 4.99 12.94 6.98
N HIS A 299 6.06 13.60 7.41
CA HIS A 299 7.40 13.01 7.43
C HIS A 299 7.47 11.80 8.36
N LEU A 300 6.97 11.95 9.59
CA LEU A 300 6.95 10.87 10.57
C LEU A 300 6.10 9.70 10.09
N SER A 301 4.96 9.97 9.44
CA SER A 301 4.10 8.92 8.87
C SER A 301 4.80 8.12 7.78
N ILE A 302 5.36 8.79 6.77
CA ILE A 302 6.02 8.14 5.64
C ILE A 302 7.23 7.33 6.11
N VAL A 303 8.12 7.93 6.91
CA VAL A 303 9.39 7.31 7.27
C VAL A 303 9.20 6.20 8.31
N ASN A 304 8.31 6.34 9.30
CA ASN A 304 8.05 5.23 10.22
C ASN A 304 7.33 4.07 9.50
N GLN A 305 6.30 4.36 8.70
CA GLN A 305 5.48 3.32 8.10
C GLN A 305 6.22 2.53 7.00
N LEU A 306 6.92 3.22 6.09
CA LEU A 306 7.68 2.54 5.04
C LEU A 306 9.07 2.13 5.52
N GLY A 307 9.74 2.98 6.31
CA GLY A 307 11.13 2.78 6.71
C GLY A 307 11.29 1.73 7.81
N ILE A 308 10.37 1.68 8.78
CA ILE A 308 10.39 0.74 9.90
C ILE A 308 9.40 -0.40 9.67
N SER A 309 8.11 -0.09 9.51
CA SER A 309 7.05 -1.12 9.41
C SER A 309 7.03 -1.85 8.07
N LYS A 310 7.80 -1.39 7.07
CA LYS A 310 7.90 -1.98 5.72
C LYS A 310 6.53 -2.23 5.09
N ARG A 311 5.55 -1.37 5.36
CA ARG A 311 4.17 -1.52 4.88
C ARG A 311 3.71 -0.24 4.18
N SER A 312 2.85 -0.40 3.18
CA SER A 312 2.30 0.72 2.44
C SER A 312 1.32 1.53 3.29
N LEU A 313 1.10 2.77 2.88
CA LEU A 313 0.00 3.63 3.29
C LEU A 313 -0.58 4.29 2.04
N ILE A 314 -1.75 4.89 2.18
CA ILE A 314 -2.47 5.54 1.10
C ILE A 314 -2.44 7.04 1.34
N MET A 315 -2.10 7.79 0.29
CA MET A 315 -2.14 9.25 0.29
C MET A 315 -3.14 9.75 -0.75
N ASP A 316 -3.74 10.92 -0.50
CA ASP A 316 -4.39 11.70 -1.56
C ASP A 316 -3.31 12.42 -2.38
N ALA A 317 -3.06 11.94 -3.61
CA ALA A 317 -1.98 12.43 -4.47
C ALA A 317 -2.35 13.70 -5.27
N THR A 318 -3.54 14.27 -5.02
CA THR A 318 -4.05 15.49 -5.63
C THR A 318 -4.43 16.54 -4.62
N TYR A 319 -4.13 17.80 -4.95
CA TYR A 319 -4.54 18.99 -4.20
C TYR A 319 -5.61 19.76 -4.99
N ASP A 320 -6.55 19.06 -5.63
CA ASP A 320 -7.71 19.68 -6.30
C ASP A 320 -9.03 19.05 -5.80
N TYR A 321 -10.15 19.26 -6.51
CA TYR A 321 -11.43 18.69 -6.04
C TYR A 321 -11.52 17.17 -6.20
N GLN A 322 -10.59 16.56 -6.95
CA GLN A 322 -10.55 15.12 -7.14
C GLN A 322 -9.92 14.46 -5.92
N VAL A 323 -10.30 13.21 -5.68
CA VAL A 323 -9.69 12.41 -4.61
C VAL A 323 -9.01 11.23 -5.27
N TRP A 324 -7.68 11.22 -5.26
CA TRP A 324 -6.87 10.18 -5.87
C TRP A 324 -6.10 9.43 -4.80
N ASN A 325 -6.67 8.32 -4.36
CA ASN A 325 -6.06 7.42 -3.38
C ASN A 325 -4.97 6.60 -4.05
N GLN A 326 -3.72 6.82 -3.65
CA GLN A 326 -2.58 6.12 -4.23
C GLN A 326 -1.78 5.39 -3.15
N PRO A 327 -1.49 4.08 -3.32
CA PRO A 327 -0.66 3.36 -2.37
C PRO A 327 0.82 3.73 -2.57
N VAL A 328 1.47 4.13 -1.48
CA VAL A 328 2.86 4.56 -1.46
C VAL A 328 3.78 3.34 -1.42
N VAL A 329 4.80 3.30 -2.28
CA VAL A 329 5.75 2.17 -2.41
C VAL A 329 7.17 2.53 -1.98
N GLY A 330 7.52 3.81 -1.88
CA GLY A 330 8.86 4.20 -1.48
C GLY A 330 9.01 5.68 -1.19
N TYR A 331 10.16 6.03 -0.63
CA TYR A 331 10.58 7.40 -0.41
C TYR A 331 12.09 7.55 -0.59
N LYS A 332 12.52 8.78 -0.85
CA LYS A 332 13.90 9.25 -0.70
C LYS A 332 13.89 10.60 0.04
N VAL A 333 14.68 10.72 1.08
CA VAL A 333 14.84 11.91 1.92
C VAL A 333 16.24 12.49 1.75
N THR A 334 16.28 13.79 1.49
CA THR A 334 17.47 14.63 1.57
C THR A 334 17.18 15.75 2.57
N TYR A 335 18.04 15.91 3.58
CA TYR A 335 17.94 17.03 4.51
C TYR A 335 18.76 18.21 3.99
N PHE A 336 18.35 19.43 4.30
CA PHE A 336 19.11 20.62 3.96
C PHE A 336 19.01 21.72 5.01
N ASN A 337 19.99 22.61 5.01
CA ASN A 337 19.99 23.78 5.86
C ASN A 337 19.25 24.91 5.13
N PRO A 338 18.13 25.43 5.65
CA PRO A 338 17.30 26.38 4.90
C PRO A 338 17.90 27.80 4.86
N GLU A 339 19.00 28.08 5.57
CA GLU A 339 19.75 29.33 5.47
C GLU A 339 20.83 29.25 4.38
N THR A 340 21.55 28.12 4.30
CA THR A 340 22.74 27.93 3.45
C THR A 340 22.50 27.06 2.21
N ASN A 341 21.35 26.41 2.11
CA ASN A 341 20.97 25.42 1.08
C ASN A 341 21.84 24.15 1.02
N GLN A 342 22.80 23.99 1.93
CA GLN A 342 23.66 22.80 1.97
C GLN A 342 22.85 21.55 2.31
N THR A 343 23.02 20.48 1.52
CA THR A 343 22.33 19.21 1.77
C THR A 343 23.18 18.21 2.56
N ALA A 344 22.52 17.32 3.28
CA ALA A 344 23.15 16.19 3.94
C ALA A 344 22.21 14.99 4.06
N SER A 345 22.81 13.82 4.24
CA SER A 345 22.06 12.60 4.57
C SER A 345 21.63 12.56 6.04
N GLN A 346 22.39 13.15 6.95
CA GLN A 346 22.06 13.19 8.37
C GLN A 346 21.48 14.56 8.75
N PRO A 347 20.31 14.61 9.41
CA PRO A 347 19.64 15.88 9.71
C PRO A 347 20.49 16.76 10.63
N SER A 348 21.22 16.18 11.59
CA SER A 348 22.11 16.91 12.51
C SER A 348 23.21 17.72 11.81
N ALA A 349 23.59 17.37 10.57
CA ALA A 349 24.65 18.07 9.84
C ALA A 349 24.17 19.40 9.23
N VAL A 350 22.84 19.58 9.12
CA VAL A 350 22.22 20.70 8.39
C VAL A 350 21.08 21.38 9.15
N THR A 351 20.77 20.91 10.37
CA THR A 351 19.83 21.57 11.28
C THR A 351 20.39 22.94 11.70
N ILE A 352 19.51 23.95 11.77
CA ILE A 352 19.86 25.31 12.19
C ILE A 352 19.00 25.73 13.39
N ASP A 353 19.61 26.42 14.37
CA ASP A 353 18.87 27.01 15.47
C ASP A 353 17.96 28.15 14.95
N LEU A 354 16.74 28.25 15.46
CA LEU A 354 15.79 29.28 15.02
C LEU A 354 16.34 30.69 15.21
N GLN A 355 17.14 30.91 16.25
CA GLN A 355 17.78 32.18 16.52
C GLN A 355 18.79 32.60 15.44
N ASP A 356 19.26 31.67 14.60
CA ASP A 356 20.26 31.89 13.56
C ASP A 356 19.66 31.83 12.15
N TYR A 357 18.39 31.43 12.01
CA TYR A 357 17.70 31.38 10.73
C TYR A 357 17.19 32.77 10.31
N ARG A 358 17.96 33.47 9.46
CA ARG A 358 17.70 34.87 9.08
C ARG A 358 16.74 35.00 7.91
N LYS A 359 16.72 34.00 7.02
CA LYS A 359 15.84 33.99 5.83
C LYS A 359 14.47 33.38 6.07
N ASP A 360 14.08 33.13 7.32
CA ASP A 360 12.83 32.44 7.67
C ASP A 360 11.59 33.25 7.28
N ARG A 361 10.97 32.88 6.15
CA ARG A 361 9.70 33.45 5.67
C ARG A 361 8.52 33.01 6.55
N PHE A 362 8.68 31.97 7.37
CA PHE A 362 7.64 31.42 8.22
C PHE A 362 7.80 31.74 9.71
N SER A 363 8.69 32.68 10.07
CA SER A 363 9.01 33.02 11.46
C SER A 363 7.79 33.33 12.35
N ASN A 364 6.73 33.91 11.79
CA ASN A 364 5.49 34.22 12.50
C ASN A 364 4.59 32.98 12.77
N TYR A 365 4.89 31.85 12.15
CA TYR A 365 4.09 30.61 12.24
C TYR A 365 4.80 29.49 12.99
N ARG A 366 6.10 29.65 13.28
CA ARG A 366 6.86 28.63 14.02
C ARG A 366 6.24 28.35 15.38
N SER A 367 6.19 27.08 15.76
CA SER A 367 5.78 26.68 17.10
C SER A 367 6.64 27.37 18.17
N SER A 368 6.01 27.88 19.24
CA SER A 368 6.74 28.46 20.38
C SER A 368 7.64 27.45 21.11
N ASN A 369 7.42 26.16 20.88
CA ASN A 369 8.22 25.08 21.46
C ASN A 369 9.37 24.63 20.54
N ALA A 370 9.42 25.13 19.30
CA ALA A 370 10.50 24.84 18.38
C ALA A 370 11.80 25.52 18.84
N GLN A 371 12.92 24.82 18.73
CA GLN A 371 14.26 25.31 19.05
C GLN A 371 15.10 25.43 17.78
N SER A 372 14.94 24.48 16.87
CA SER A 372 15.69 24.41 15.62
C SER A 372 14.81 23.94 14.47
N VAL A 373 15.30 24.16 13.25
CA VAL A 373 14.63 23.82 12.00
C VAL A 373 15.59 23.06 11.09
N VAL A 374 15.04 22.13 10.31
CA VAL A 374 15.76 21.47 9.22
C VAL A 374 14.86 21.38 7.99
N GLY A 375 15.40 21.74 6.84
CA GLY A 375 14.71 21.59 5.56
C GLY A 375 14.75 20.14 5.08
N VAL A 376 13.70 19.72 4.39
CA VAL A 376 13.57 18.37 3.83
C VAL A 376 13.10 18.45 2.38
N GLN A 377 13.85 17.82 1.49
CA GLN A 377 13.37 17.39 0.18
C GLN A 377 13.01 15.91 0.27
N MET A 378 11.74 15.58 0.08
CA MET A 378 11.25 14.21 0.06
C MET A 378 10.67 13.86 -1.31
N VAL A 379 11.28 12.88 -1.97
CA VAL A 379 10.70 12.24 -3.15
C VAL A 379 9.88 11.05 -2.68
N VAL A 380 8.58 11.03 -2.98
CA VAL A 380 7.68 9.91 -2.68
C VAL A 380 7.33 9.18 -3.96
N SER A 381 7.52 7.86 -3.95
CA SER A 381 7.13 6.95 -5.02
C SER A 381 5.81 6.29 -4.68
N TYR A 382 4.82 6.39 -5.56
CA TYR A 382 3.52 5.75 -5.40
C TYR A 382 3.08 5.05 -6.69
N VAL A 383 2.26 4.02 -6.52
CA VAL A 383 1.70 3.26 -7.64
C VAL A 383 0.55 4.05 -8.24
N VAL A 384 0.42 4.05 -9.57
CA VAL A 384 -0.66 4.73 -10.31
C VAL A 384 -1.47 3.76 -11.15
N GLU A 385 -2.59 4.25 -11.67
CA GLU A 385 -3.52 3.45 -12.43
C GLU A 385 -2.94 2.93 -13.75
N THR A 386 -3.37 1.74 -14.14
CA THR A 386 -3.08 1.18 -15.47
C THR A 386 -4.38 0.77 -16.15
N SER A 387 -4.36 0.64 -17.48
CA SER A 387 -5.53 0.09 -18.18
C SER A 387 -5.66 -1.41 -17.90
N PRO A 388 -6.88 -1.93 -17.67
CA PRO A 388 -7.10 -3.36 -17.50
C PRO A 388 -6.82 -4.09 -18.83
N THR A 389 -6.36 -5.33 -18.75
CA THR A 389 -5.95 -6.14 -19.92
C THR A 389 -6.28 -7.63 -19.75
N HIS A 390 -6.46 -8.33 -20.87
CA HIS A 390 -6.49 -9.81 -20.94
C HIS A 390 -5.09 -10.42 -20.96
N ARG A 391 -4.18 -9.93 -20.10
CA ARG A 391 -2.84 -10.48 -20.02
C ARG A 391 -2.88 -11.73 -19.15
N ASP A 392 -2.35 -12.85 -19.64
CA ASP A 392 -2.34 -14.11 -18.87
C ASP A 392 -1.43 -14.14 -17.65
N SER A 393 -0.62 -13.09 -17.48
CA SER A 393 0.29 -12.98 -16.34
C SER A 393 0.36 -11.54 -15.82
N ASP A 394 0.69 -11.37 -14.54
CA ASP A 394 0.97 -10.07 -13.95
C ASP A 394 2.30 -10.08 -13.19
N SER A 395 2.99 -8.95 -13.18
CA SER A 395 4.21 -8.77 -12.40
C SER A 395 4.49 -7.29 -12.17
N PRO A 396 5.35 -6.94 -11.20
CA PRO A 396 5.67 -5.55 -10.85
C PRO A 396 6.13 -4.66 -12.03
N ARG A 397 6.63 -5.27 -13.13
CA ARG A 397 7.05 -4.52 -14.32
C ARG A 397 5.90 -3.86 -15.08
N PHE A 398 4.67 -4.30 -14.84
CA PHE A 398 3.49 -3.78 -15.50
C PHE A 398 2.81 -2.64 -14.72
N ASP A 399 3.25 -2.40 -13.49
CA ASP A 399 2.68 -1.34 -12.68
C ASP A 399 3.23 0.02 -13.09
N GLY A 400 2.37 1.03 -13.00
CA GLY A 400 2.77 2.41 -13.13
C GLY A 400 3.31 2.95 -11.81
N ILE A 401 4.46 3.61 -11.85
CA ILE A 401 5.04 4.32 -10.70
C ILE A 401 5.23 5.78 -11.06
N THR A 402 4.76 6.65 -10.18
CA THR A 402 5.02 8.09 -10.21
C THR A 402 5.88 8.47 -9.02
N ASN A 403 6.81 9.40 -9.23
CA ASN A 403 7.52 10.07 -8.15
C ASN A 403 7.03 11.50 -8.06
N VAL A 404 6.81 12.00 -6.84
CA VAL A 404 6.50 13.40 -6.55
C VAL A 404 7.51 13.95 -5.55
N THR A 405 7.99 15.16 -5.78
CA THR A 405 8.96 15.82 -4.89
C THR A 405 8.26 16.88 -4.05
N TYR A 406 8.42 16.78 -2.73
CA TYR A 406 7.93 17.78 -1.78
C TYR A 406 9.08 18.44 -1.01
N TYR A 407 8.91 19.72 -0.72
CA TYR A 407 9.82 20.53 0.09
C TYR A 407 9.09 21.08 1.31
N TYR A 408 9.69 20.90 2.48
CA TYR A 408 9.13 21.40 3.74
C TYR A 408 10.21 21.54 4.81
N ASP A 409 9.92 22.36 5.81
CA ASP A 409 10.69 22.42 7.05
C ASP A 409 10.10 21.50 8.11
N LEU A 410 10.98 20.94 8.94
CA LEU A 410 10.61 20.31 10.20
C LEU A 410 11.06 21.18 11.37
N GLU A 411 10.15 21.44 12.29
CA GLU A 411 10.40 22.12 13.55
C GLU A 411 10.74 21.10 14.63
N LEU A 412 11.88 21.27 15.28
CA LEU A 412 12.41 20.37 16.29
C LEU A 412 12.34 21.01 17.68
N ASP A 413 11.89 20.25 18.68
CA ASP A 413 11.95 20.66 20.08
C ASP A 413 13.39 20.53 20.65
N GLN A 414 13.57 20.91 21.92
CA GLN A 414 14.86 20.80 22.64
C GLN A 414 15.45 19.38 22.68
N ASN A 415 14.61 18.35 22.49
CA ASN A 415 15.01 16.96 22.50
C ASN A 415 15.23 16.42 21.06
N GLY A 416 15.09 17.26 20.03
CA GLY A 416 15.19 16.87 18.62
C GLY A 416 13.96 16.13 18.08
N ASN A 417 12.82 16.17 18.77
CA ASN A 417 11.57 15.61 18.26
C ASN A 417 10.95 16.54 17.21
N ALA A 418 10.52 15.99 16.08
CA ALA A 418 9.70 16.73 15.13
C ALA A 418 8.31 16.99 15.71
N ILE A 419 7.97 18.27 15.92
CA ILE A 419 6.74 18.72 16.58
C ILE A 419 5.82 19.54 15.68
N GLY A 420 6.32 19.95 14.51
CA GLY A 420 5.62 20.79 13.54
C GLY A 420 6.46 21.00 12.28
N GLY A 421 6.04 21.93 11.43
CA GLY A 421 6.76 22.24 10.21
C GLY A 421 5.95 23.11 9.27
N GLU A 422 6.60 23.58 8.21
CA GLU A 422 5.99 24.46 7.21
C GLU A 422 6.27 23.95 5.79
N TRP A 423 5.23 23.94 4.93
CA TRP A 423 5.36 23.55 3.53
C TRP A 423 5.86 24.72 2.69
N TYR A 424 6.79 24.45 1.76
CA TYR A 424 7.20 25.44 0.76
C TYR A 424 6.27 25.51 -0.46
N GLN A 425 5.26 24.64 -0.52
CA GLN A 425 4.22 24.64 -1.56
C GLN A 425 2.87 24.40 -0.91
N ASN A 426 1.86 25.20 -1.26
CA ASN A 426 0.49 24.99 -0.78
C ASN A 426 -0.07 23.65 -1.25
N ARG A 427 0.40 23.12 -2.38
CA ARG A 427 -0.11 21.87 -2.95
C ARG A 427 0.66 20.68 -2.36
N HIS A 428 0.09 20.06 -1.34
CA HIS A 428 0.63 18.89 -0.65
C HIS A 428 -0.50 17.87 -0.37
N PRO A 429 -0.19 16.64 0.10
CA PRO A 429 -1.22 15.66 0.43
C PRO A 429 -2.17 16.15 1.53
N ASP A 430 -3.47 16.01 1.28
CA ASP A 430 -4.53 16.48 2.19
C ASP A 430 -4.76 15.53 3.37
N PHE A 431 -4.56 14.23 3.16
CA PHE A 431 -4.74 13.21 4.20
C PHE A 431 -3.96 11.94 3.89
N LEU A 432 -3.76 11.14 4.93
CA LEU A 432 -3.13 9.83 4.87
C LEU A 432 -4.01 8.80 5.58
N TRP A 433 -4.08 7.59 5.03
CA TRP A 433 -4.80 6.50 5.66
C TRP A 433 -4.25 5.13 5.31
N THR A 434 -4.54 4.13 6.11
CA THR A 434 -4.14 2.74 5.84
C THR A 434 -5.07 1.77 6.56
N PRO A 435 -5.45 0.61 5.99
CA PRO A 435 -6.02 -0.48 6.75
C PRO A 435 -5.09 -0.88 7.90
N THR A 436 -5.63 -1.38 9.01
CA THR A 436 -4.78 -1.97 10.07
C THR A 436 -4.00 -3.20 9.53
N PRO A 437 -2.86 -3.59 10.12
CA PRO A 437 -2.00 -4.66 9.59
C PRO A 437 -2.70 -5.99 9.26
N LYS A 438 -3.77 -6.33 9.99
CA LYS A 438 -4.56 -7.56 9.80
C LYS A 438 -5.97 -7.28 9.29
N ALA A 439 -6.20 -6.12 8.70
CA ALA A 439 -7.51 -5.80 8.17
C ALA A 439 -7.89 -6.80 7.08
N VAL A 440 -9.10 -7.32 7.17
CA VAL A 440 -9.73 -8.14 6.12
C VAL A 440 -11.04 -7.45 5.75
N ALA A 441 -11.23 -7.20 4.47
CA ALA A 441 -12.49 -6.72 3.93
C ALA A 441 -13.52 -7.86 3.95
N LYS A 442 -14.50 -7.77 4.84
CA LYS A 442 -15.45 -8.86 5.11
C LYS A 442 -16.87 -8.51 4.70
N SER A 443 -17.40 -9.22 3.72
CA SER A 443 -18.78 -9.06 3.24
C SER A 443 -19.81 -9.43 4.31
N TYR A 444 -20.99 -8.80 4.26
CA TYR A 444 -22.07 -9.04 5.24
C TYR A 444 -22.59 -10.48 5.22
N TYR A 445 -22.54 -11.10 4.04
CA TYR A 445 -22.79 -12.52 3.82
C TYR A 445 -21.54 -13.10 3.16
N ASP A 446 -21.16 -14.32 3.54
CA ASP A 446 -19.92 -14.93 3.10
C ASP A 446 -20.01 -16.46 3.00
N GLY A 447 -19.04 -17.06 2.31
CA GLY A 447 -18.86 -18.50 2.30
C GLY A 447 -18.36 -19.03 3.64
N GLN A 448 -18.70 -20.28 3.97
CA GLN A 448 -18.17 -21.01 5.11
C GLN A 448 -17.35 -22.21 4.60
N GLY A 449 -16.14 -22.39 5.11
CA GLY A 449 -15.22 -23.45 4.71
C GLY A 449 -14.29 -23.04 3.56
N GLN A 450 -13.75 -24.05 2.87
CA GLN A 450 -12.87 -23.87 1.70
C GLN A 450 -13.62 -24.22 0.41
N TRP A 451 -13.25 -23.56 -0.68
CA TRP A 451 -13.76 -23.85 -2.01
C TRP A 451 -12.61 -24.27 -2.93
N ASP A 452 -12.73 -25.46 -3.51
CA ASP A 452 -11.86 -25.90 -4.59
C ASP A 452 -12.28 -25.20 -5.88
N ILE A 453 -11.44 -24.29 -6.36
CA ILE A 453 -11.70 -23.47 -7.56
C ILE A 453 -11.87 -24.30 -8.85
N THR A 454 -11.51 -25.59 -8.84
CA THR A 454 -11.75 -26.50 -9.97
C THR A 454 -13.17 -27.04 -10.02
N GLN A 455 -13.97 -26.78 -8.98
CA GLN A 455 -15.36 -27.18 -8.86
C GLN A 455 -16.28 -25.96 -8.85
N PRO A 456 -17.57 -26.10 -9.25
CA PRO A 456 -18.55 -25.03 -9.08
C PRO A 456 -18.64 -24.54 -7.63
N VAL A 457 -18.91 -23.25 -7.44
CA VAL A 457 -19.08 -22.65 -6.11
C VAL A 457 -20.21 -23.37 -5.36
N PRO A 458 -20.03 -23.78 -4.08
CA PRO A 458 -21.03 -24.51 -3.33
C PRO A 458 -22.39 -23.80 -3.26
N GLN A 459 -23.50 -24.53 -3.36
CA GLN A 459 -24.85 -23.95 -3.38
C GLN A 459 -25.13 -23.02 -2.18
N SER A 460 -24.62 -23.37 -1.00
CA SER A 460 -24.76 -22.55 0.21
C SER A 460 -24.05 -21.19 0.10
N TRP A 461 -22.98 -21.11 -0.68
CA TRP A 461 -22.27 -19.87 -0.97
C TRP A 461 -23.03 -19.05 -2.03
N GLN A 462 -23.58 -19.70 -3.06
CA GLN A 462 -24.37 -19.03 -4.10
C GLN A 462 -25.55 -18.20 -3.53
N ASP A 463 -26.24 -18.75 -2.53
CA ASP A 463 -27.33 -18.02 -1.84
C ASP A 463 -26.82 -16.80 -1.07
N ASN A 464 -25.66 -16.92 -0.43
CA ASN A 464 -25.02 -15.80 0.27
C ASN A 464 -24.48 -14.76 -0.71
N ALA A 465 -23.96 -15.19 -1.87
CA ALA A 465 -23.47 -14.31 -2.91
C ALA A 465 -24.56 -13.35 -3.38
N ARG A 466 -25.75 -13.86 -3.70
CA ARG A 466 -26.91 -13.02 -4.05
C ARG A 466 -27.26 -11.99 -2.98
N ARG A 467 -27.17 -12.35 -1.70
CA ARG A 467 -27.45 -11.43 -0.57
C ARG A 467 -26.35 -10.38 -0.41
N ALA A 468 -25.08 -10.76 -0.57
CA ALA A 468 -23.94 -9.84 -0.54
C ALA A 468 -23.99 -8.86 -1.72
N SER A 469 -24.28 -9.36 -2.93
CA SER A 469 -24.40 -8.56 -4.15
C SER A 469 -25.45 -7.47 -4.03
N ARG A 470 -26.54 -7.65 -3.26
CA ARG A 470 -27.50 -6.58 -2.97
C ARG A 470 -26.90 -5.39 -2.22
N SER A 471 -25.77 -5.58 -1.54
CA SER A 471 -24.98 -4.53 -0.90
C SER A 471 -23.75 -4.14 -1.72
N THR A 472 -23.72 -4.50 -3.02
CA THR A 472 -22.58 -4.27 -3.94
C THR A 472 -21.31 -5.01 -3.49
N GLN A 473 -21.42 -6.06 -2.67
CA GLN A 473 -20.27 -6.81 -2.17
C GLN A 473 -20.17 -8.17 -2.87
N PRO A 474 -19.02 -8.52 -3.47
CA PRO A 474 -18.72 -9.92 -3.76
C PRO A 474 -18.47 -10.67 -2.44
N LEU A 475 -18.55 -12.00 -2.44
CA LEU A 475 -18.15 -12.81 -1.29
C LEU A 475 -16.64 -12.70 -1.02
N THR A 476 -16.27 -12.40 0.22
CA THR A 476 -14.86 -12.39 0.66
C THR A 476 -14.19 -13.73 0.38
N SER A 477 -14.88 -14.84 0.66
CA SER A 477 -14.35 -16.19 0.46
C SER A 477 -14.04 -16.52 -1.01
N VAL A 478 -14.90 -16.07 -1.94
CA VAL A 478 -14.67 -16.27 -3.39
C VAL A 478 -13.51 -15.41 -3.87
N VAL A 479 -13.48 -14.12 -3.49
CA VAL A 479 -12.40 -13.21 -3.87
C VAL A 479 -11.07 -13.75 -3.36
N ASN A 480 -10.96 -14.11 -2.09
CA ASN A 480 -9.71 -14.64 -1.52
C ASN A 480 -9.26 -15.92 -2.23
N ALA A 481 -10.16 -16.86 -2.52
CA ALA A 481 -9.82 -18.10 -3.24
C ALA A 481 -9.26 -17.82 -4.64
N LEU A 482 -9.83 -16.87 -5.38
CA LEU A 482 -9.31 -16.46 -6.69
C LEU A 482 -7.93 -15.80 -6.59
N PHE A 483 -7.72 -14.96 -5.58
CA PHE A 483 -6.43 -14.31 -5.33
C PHE A 483 -5.34 -15.31 -4.92
N GLU A 484 -5.65 -16.25 -4.02
CA GLU A 484 -4.74 -17.31 -3.59
C GLU A 484 -4.31 -18.16 -4.79
N ALA A 485 -5.28 -18.70 -5.55
CA ALA A 485 -5.01 -19.52 -6.71
C ALA A 485 -4.22 -18.79 -7.81
N SER A 486 -4.55 -17.53 -8.09
CA SER A 486 -3.87 -16.73 -9.13
C SER A 486 -2.48 -16.26 -8.72
N SER A 487 -2.26 -16.00 -7.42
CA SER A 487 -0.95 -15.53 -6.94
C SER A 487 0.11 -16.63 -6.89
N GLY A 488 -0.31 -17.90 -6.98
CA GLY A 488 0.52 -19.07 -6.74
C GLY A 488 0.90 -19.22 -5.26
N ILE A 489 0.26 -18.45 -4.37
CA ILE A 489 0.28 -18.74 -2.94
C ILE A 489 -0.65 -19.94 -2.76
N GLN A 490 -0.08 -21.14 -2.83
CA GLN A 490 -0.73 -22.28 -2.18
C GLN A 490 -0.78 -21.95 -0.70
N SER A 491 -1.98 -21.89 -0.12
CA SER A 491 -2.12 -22.41 1.24
C SER A 491 -1.58 -23.84 1.14
N ASP A 492 -0.37 -24.07 1.66
CA ASP A 492 0.30 -25.36 1.47
C ASP A 492 -0.40 -26.36 2.40
N ASP A 493 -1.61 -26.79 2.06
CA ASP A 493 -2.41 -27.70 2.87
C ASP A 493 -1.75 -29.10 2.98
N GLU A 494 -0.70 -29.34 2.19
CA GLU A 494 0.12 -30.52 2.18
C GLU A 494 1.37 -30.38 3.07
N TRP A 495 1.60 -31.39 3.91
CA TRP A 495 2.77 -31.48 4.77
C TRP A 495 4.00 -31.95 3.98
N ARG A 496 5.00 -31.08 3.81
CA ARG A 496 6.19 -31.34 2.97
C ARG A 496 7.51 -31.24 3.73
N GLY A 497 8.56 -31.84 3.19
CA GLY A 497 9.91 -31.66 3.76
C GLY A 497 10.49 -30.30 3.37
N ILE A 498 11.36 -29.74 4.22
CA ILE A 498 12.21 -28.60 3.85
C ILE A 498 13.65 -29.09 3.90
N VAL A 499 14.40 -28.94 2.80
CA VAL A 499 15.77 -29.42 2.69
C VAL A 499 16.77 -28.33 2.37
N THR A 500 18.00 -28.47 2.87
CA THR A 500 19.12 -27.62 2.49
C THR A 500 19.49 -27.84 1.01
N ASP A 501 19.88 -26.77 0.34
CA ASP A 501 20.50 -26.82 -0.99
C ASP A 501 22.02 -26.64 -0.81
N SER A 502 22.69 -27.74 -0.43
CA SER A 502 24.12 -27.77 -0.10
C SER A 502 24.82 -28.93 -0.80
N GLU A 503 26.05 -28.68 -1.27
CA GLU A 503 26.93 -29.68 -1.89
C GLU A 503 27.36 -30.78 -0.89
N ASP A 504 27.32 -30.50 0.42
CA ASP A 504 27.76 -31.41 1.50
C ASP A 504 26.70 -32.45 1.91
N GLY A 505 25.62 -32.57 1.13
CA GLY A 505 24.54 -33.53 1.31
C GLY A 505 23.26 -32.93 1.90
N LEU A 506 22.11 -33.42 1.43
CA LEU A 506 20.77 -32.92 1.81
C LEU A 506 20.50 -33.13 3.30
N LYS A 507 20.20 -32.04 4.02
CA LYS A 507 19.66 -32.06 5.39
C LYS A 507 18.23 -31.58 5.40
N CYS A 508 17.38 -32.26 6.17
CA CYS A 508 16.00 -31.88 6.38
C CYS A 508 15.88 -31.00 7.62
N LEU A 509 15.01 -29.99 7.56
CA LEU A 509 14.59 -29.22 8.71
C LEU A 509 13.81 -30.14 9.65
N ASP A 510 14.30 -30.32 10.86
CA ASP A 510 13.86 -31.36 11.79
C ASP A 510 13.57 -30.73 13.17
N ALA A 511 12.36 -30.96 13.69
CA ALA A 511 11.98 -30.49 15.02
C ALA A 511 12.23 -31.57 16.09
N GLU A 512 12.84 -31.18 17.21
CA GLU A 512 13.02 -32.04 18.37
C GLU A 512 11.70 -32.25 19.13
N VAL A 513 10.91 -33.24 18.72
CA VAL A 513 9.65 -33.58 19.38
C VAL A 513 9.87 -34.60 20.50
N ALA A 514 10.26 -34.10 21.67
CA ALA A 514 10.29 -34.85 22.92
C ALA A 514 9.31 -34.25 23.94
N GLY A 515 8.04 -34.69 23.91
CA GLY A 515 7.07 -34.59 25.02
C GLY A 515 6.75 -33.20 25.63
N SER A 516 7.27 -32.10 25.09
CA SER A 516 7.03 -30.72 25.55
C SER A 516 6.10 -29.97 24.61
N ASN A 517 5.38 -28.98 25.14
CA ASN A 517 4.39 -28.17 24.41
C ASN A 517 4.95 -26.85 23.85
N SER A 518 6.24 -26.52 24.09
CA SER A 518 6.92 -25.29 23.62
C SER A 518 8.44 -25.43 23.80
N GLY A 519 9.23 -24.58 23.14
CA GLY A 519 10.70 -24.56 23.25
C GLY A 519 11.41 -25.67 22.49
N LEU A 520 10.77 -26.28 21.49
CA LEU A 520 11.34 -27.40 20.75
C LEU A 520 12.39 -26.91 19.76
N LEU A 521 13.63 -27.37 19.88
CA LEU A 521 14.74 -26.93 19.03
C LEU A 521 14.64 -27.49 17.61
N ILE A 522 15.25 -26.75 16.67
CA ILE A 522 15.26 -27.12 15.25
C ILE A 522 16.67 -27.49 14.80
N TYR A 523 16.76 -28.59 14.07
CA TYR A 523 18.00 -29.17 13.56
C TYR A 523 17.97 -29.30 12.04
N GLY A 524 19.14 -29.29 11.43
CA GLY A 524 19.36 -29.83 10.10
C GLY A 524 19.83 -31.28 10.23
N TRP A 525 18.92 -32.23 10.01
CA TRP A 525 19.16 -33.66 10.24
C TRP A 525 19.11 -34.49 8.95
N SER A 526 19.53 -35.75 9.03
CA SER A 526 19.40 -36.70 7.92
C SER A 526 17.92 -36.90 7.56
N CYS A 527 17.61 -36.75 6.27
CA CYS A 527 16.23 -36.82 5.79
C CYS A 527 15.59 -38.20 5.96
N HIS A 528 14.37 -38.23 6.46
CA HIS A 528 13.51 -39.40 6.65
C HIS A 528 12.01 -38.99 6.62
N ASP A 529 11.09 -39.96 6.64
CA ASP A 529 9.65 -39.68 6.47
C ASP A 529 8.88 -39.41 7.79
N GLY A 530 9.60 -39.23 8.89
CA GLY A 530 9.04 -38.83 10.19
C GLY A 530 8.27 -37.51 10.13
N ASP A 531 7.20 -37.40 10.92
CA ASP A 531 6.33 -36.21 10.92
C ASP A 531 7.04 -34.96 11.48
N ASN A 532 8.10 -35.13 12.28
CA ASN A 532 8.96 -34.05 12.77
C ASN A 532 9.81 -33.37 11.68
N GLN A 533 9.88 -33.94 10.47
CA GLN A 533 10.51 -33.32 9.31
C GLN A 533 9.50 -32.78 8.29
N LYS A 534 8.22 -32.75 8.63
CA LYS A 534 7.16 -32.26 7.74
C LYS A 534 6.63 -30.93 8.23
N TRP A 535 6.56 -29.98 7.31
CA TRP A 535 6.28 -28.58 7.57
C TRP A 535 5.18 -28.07 6.65
N LYS A 536 4.52 -27.01 7.11
CA LYS A 536 3.49 -26.31 6.38
C LYS A 536 3.60 -24.82 6.67
N MET A 537 3.47 -23.99 5.63
CA MET A 537 3.37 -22.54 5.78
C MET A 537 1.92 -22.12 5.56
N ASN A 538 1.31 -21.47 6.55
CA ASN A 538 -0.05 -20.97 6.41
C ASN A 538 -0.08 -19.58 5.75
N VAL A 539 -1.29 -19.09 5.44
CA VAL A 539 -1.52 -17.78 4.80
C VAL A 539 -1.04 -16.59 5.65
N ASP A 540 -0.93 -16.76 6.96
CA ASP A 540 -0.39 -15.76 7.89
C ASP A 540 1.16 -15.76 7.95
N GLY A 541 1.82 -16.56 7.11
CA GLY A 541 3.27 -16.73 7.10
C GLY A 541 3.80 -17.54 8.28
N LYS A 542 2.96 -18.29 9.01
CA LYS A 542 3.41 -19.17 10.09
C LYS A 542 3.92 -20.46 9.50
N LEU A 543 5.13 -20.85 9.91
CA LEU A 543 5.68 -22.16 9.61
C LEU A 543 5.41 -23.09 10.79
N ILE A 544 4.59 -24.13 10.57
CA ILE A 544 4.18 -25.11 11.57
C ILE A 544 4.74 -26.49 11.22
N ASN A 545 4.94 -27.34 12.23
CA ASN A 545 5.46 -28.70 12.09
C ASN A 545 4.35 -29.73 12.28
N LYS A 546 4.38 -30.85 11.53
CA LYS A 546 3.30 -31.84 11.58
C LYS A 546 3.23 -32.58 12.91
N ALA A 547 4.37 -32.81 13.56
CA ALA A 547 4.42 -33.47 14.86
C ALA A 547 4.00 -32.54 16.03
N ALA A 548 3.91 -31.23 15.78
CA ALA A 548 3.45 -30.25 16.77
C ALA A 548 2.69 -29.08 16.05
N PRO A 549 1.47 -29.32 15.54
CA PRO A 549 0.78 -28.37 14.66
C PRO A 549 0.22 -27.13 15.36
N ASP A 550 0.13 -27.16 16.70
CA ASP A 550 -0.42 -26.06 17.51
C ASP A 550 0.62 -25.01 17.92
N ILE A 551 1.88 -25.20 17.52
CA ILE A 551 3.00 -24.29 17.80
C ILE A 551 3.74 -23.93 16.50
N CYS A 552 4.35 -22.75 16.51
CA CYS A 552 4.89 -22.08 15.34
C CYS A 552 6.40 -21.89 15.47
N LEU A 553 7.10 -21.96 14.34
CA LEU A 553 8.53 -21.62 14.26
C LEU A 553 8.75 -20.16 14.68
N ASP A 554 9.61 -19.94 15.66
CA ASP A 554 9.92 -18.64 16.24
C ASP A 554 11.43 -18.40 16.27
N GLN A 555 11.81 -17.13 16.30
CA GLN A 555 13.15 -16.67 16.60
C GLN A 555 13.17 -15.98 17.97
N ASN A 556 14.08 -16.43 18.84
CA ASN A 556 14.43 -15.72 20.07
C ASN A 556 15.95 -15.50 20.13
N GLY A 557 16.40 -14.26 19.94
CA GLY A 557 17.83 -13.98 19.78
C GLY A 557 18.37 -14.67 18.53
N ILE A 558 19.37 -15.55 18.67
CA ILE A 558 19.88 -16.37 17.55
C ILE A 558 19.19 -17.73 17.46
N ASP A 559 18.43 -18.11 18.49
CA ASP A 559 17.84 -19.45 18.61
C ASP A 559 16.55 -19.53 17.80
N ILE A 560 16.35 -20.69 17.18
CA ILE A 560 15.12 -21.03 16.46
C ILE A 560 14.48 -22.23 17.16
N SER A 561 13.24 -22.06 17.58
CA SER A 561 12.45 -23.07 18.27
C SER A 561 10.99 -23.06 17.83
N LEU A 562 10.23 -24.11 18.14
CA LEU A 562 8.78 -24.08 18.08
C LEU A 562 8.22 -23.52 19.38
N GLU A 563 7.43 -22.46 19.28
CA GLU A 563 6.80 -21.77 20.41
C GLU A 563 5.30 -21.59 20.18
N GLU A 564 4.57 -21.22 21.23
CA GLU A 564 3.17 -20.82 21.13
C GLU A 564 2.96 -19.85 19.96
N CYS A 565 2.02 -20.18 19.06
CA CYS A 565 1.74 -19.37 17.88
C CYS A 565 1.23 -17.98 18.30
N ARG A 566 2.03 -16.95 17.98
CA ARG A 566 1.75 -15.55 18.26
C ARG A 566 1.98 -14.72 17.01
N ASN A 567 1.39 -13.54 16.95
CA ASN A 567 1.61 -12.65 15.83
C ASN A 567 2.79 -11.69 16.05
N HIS A 568 3.99 -12.25 16.14
CA HIS A 568 5.26 -11.51 16.15
C HIS A 568 6.00 -11.67 14.83
N GLU A 569 6.80 -10.67 14.46
CA GLU A 569 7.66 -10.67 13.26
C GLU A 569 8.66 -11.84 13.27
N THR A 570 9.08 -12.28 14.45
CA THR A 570 9.96 -13.43 14.65
C THR A 570 9.36 -14.76 14.17
N GLN A 571 8.02 -14.85 14.14
CA GLN A 571 7.26 -16.02 13.68
C GLN A 571 6.64 -15.83 12.28
N GLN A 572 6.94 -14.76 11.55
CA GLN A 572 6.37 -14.50 10.23
C GLN A 572 7.37 -14.82 9.14
N TRP A 573 7.30 -16.03 8.60
CA TRP A 573 8.26 -16.58 7.64
C TRP A 573 7.78 -16.40 6.20
N ARG A 574 8.74 -16.17 5.30
CA ARG A 574 8.55 -16.12 3.85
C ARG A 574 9.77 -16.68 3.14
N TRP A 575 9.55 -17.13 1.91
CA TRP A 575 10.63 -17.49 1.00
C TRP A 575 11.18 -16.25 0.30
N ASP A 576 12.50 -16.08 0.32
CA ASP A 576 13.21 -15.01 -0.40
C ASP A 576 14.52 -15.57 -0.96
N ASN A 577 14.61 -15.70 -2.29
CA ASN A 577 15.80 -16.18 -3.01
C ASN A 577 16.41 -17.45 -2.41
N GLY A 578 15.56 -18.46 -2.17
CA GLY A 578 15.96 -19.75 -1.59
C GLY A 578 16.25 -19.71 -0.08
N GLN A 579 16.06 -18.59 0.60
CA GLN A 579 16.17 -18.49 2.06
C GLN A 579 14.78 -18.41 2.71
N LEU A 580 14.63 -19.02 3.88
CA LEU A 580 13.49 -18.82 4.75
C LEU A 580 13.78 -17.65 5.69
N LYS A 581 13.13 -16.52 5.44
CA LYS A 581 13.30 -15.27 6.19
C LYS A 581 12.10 -14.94 7.05
N ASN A 582 12.35 -14.49 8.27
CA ASN A 582 11.26 -13.98 9.11
C ASN A 582 11.00 -12.48 8.92
N GLY A 583 10.05 -11.92 9.67
CA GLY A 583 9.66 -10.52 9.63
C GLY A 583 10.78 -9.56 10.02
N LEU A 584 11.77 -10.01 10.78
CA LEU A 584 12.99 -9.25 11.12
C LEU A 584 14.05 -9.28 10.00
N ALA A 585 13.73 -9.89 8.86
CA ALA A 585 14.64 -10.15 7.74
C ALA A 585 15.84 -11.07 8.06
N ASN A 586 15.82 -11.77 9.21
CA ASN A 586 16.78 -12.82 9.50
C ASN A 586 16.38 -14.10 8.77
N SER A 587 17.38 -14.85 8.34
CA SER A 587 17.24 -16.10 7.59
C SER A 587 17.56 -17.31 8.46
N LEU A 588 16.94 -18.45 8.19
CA LEU A 588 17.34 -19.73 8.79
C LEU A 588 18.72 -20.15 8.28
N LYS A 589 19.62 -20.47 9.21
CA LYS A 589 20.98 -20.94 8.94
C LYS A 589 21.24 -22.24 9.66
N TRP A 590 21.53 -23.28 8.90
CA TRP A 590 22.01 -24.55 9.44
C TRP A 590 23.49 -24.46 9.80
N ASN A 591 23.84 -24.93 10.99
CA ASN A 591 25.20 -25.05 11.47
C ASN A 591 25.66 -26.51 11.39
N ASP A 592 26.63 -26.81 10.54
CA ASP A 592 27.14 -28.15 10.28
C ASP A 592 27.84 -28.82 11.48
N ARG A 593 28.37 -28.03 12.41
CA ARG A 593 29.09 -28.52 13.61
C ARG A 593 28.17 -28.87 14.77
N THR A 594 27.12 -28.09 14.96
CA THR A 594 26.16 -28.26 16.08
C THR A 594 24.85 -28.89 15.65
N TRP A 595 24.62 -28.97 14.34
CA TRP A 595 23.38 -29.37 13.67
C TRP A 595 22.18 -28.48 13.94
N LEU A 596 22.29 -27.49 14.82
CA LEU A 596 21.23 -26.52 15.09
C LEU A 596 20.97 -25.62 13.89
N VAL A 597 19.70 -25.25 13.73
CA VAL A 597 19.29 -24.16 12.86
C VAL A 597 19.12 -22.92 13.72
N GLY A 598 19.80 -21.84 13.35
CA GLY A 598 19.73 -20.54 14.01
C GLY A 598 19.29 -19.43 13.06
N ALA A 599 19.10 -18.23 13.60
CA ALA A 599 18.84 -17.02 12.82
C ALA A 599 20.15 -16.32 12.42
N ASP A 600 20.27 -15.90 11.16
CA ASP A 600 21.42 -15.15 10.64
C ASP A 600 20.99 -14.21 9.51
N ILE A 601 21.67 -13.07 9.33
CA ILE A 601 21.45 -12.17 8.19
C ILE A 601 21.78 -12.81 6.83
N LYS A 602 22.61 -13.86 6.83
CA LYS A 602 23.02 -14.68 5.67
C LYS A 602 22.73 -16.15 5.96
N GLY A 603 21.49 -16.56 5.69
CA GLY A 603 21.03 -17.93 5.91
C GLY A 603 21.51 -18.95 4.89
N SER A 604 21.26 -20.22 5.21
CA SER A 604 21.43 -21.33 4.29
C SER A 604 20.39 -21.27 3.17
N GLN A 605 20.67 -21.92 2.06
CA GLN A 605 19.69 -22.14 1.00
C GLN A 605 18.83 -23.35 1.36
N TRP A 606 17.53 -23.22 1.16
CA TRP A 606 16.51 -24.20 1.47
C TRP A 606 15.53 -24.32 0.30
N ARG A 607 14.81 -25.43 0.25
CA ARG A 607 13.69 -25.64 -0.66
C ARG A 607 12.71 -26.65 -0.10
N TRP A 608 11.47 -26.60 -0.56
CA TRP A 608 10.53 -27.69 -0.36
C TRP A 608 11.03 -28.98 -1.04
N LYS A 609 10.76 -30.12 -0.41
CA LYS A 609 11.07 -31.48 -0.87
C LYS A 609 9.79 -32.25 -1.11
#